data_AF-B0U0I6-F1
#
_entry.id   AF-B0U0I6-F1
#
_cell.length_a   1.000
_cell.length_b   1.000
_cell.length_c   1.000
_cell.angle_alpha   90.00
_cell.angle_beta   90.00
_cell.angle_gamma   90.00
#
_symmetry.space_group_name_H-M   'P 1'
#
loop_
_entity.id
_entity.type
_entity.pdbx_description
1 polymer ?
#
loop_
_entity_poly.entity_id
_entity_poly.type
_entity_poly.pdbx_seq_one_letter_code
_entity_poly.pdbx_strand_id
1 'polypeptide(L)'
;MRRCKKNISVKNFKGFTFIEVLIASILSIFVLIAAFYAIGNILSSAVLSEKKVELVDELESRVDNYMLTGNFDDSPLGNITFSRVGSGSSVIREFVATNPDFSLQVVKRTYSVATPETDAITQILGAYMAKVWEIYSSAGATRLDESPELRAAVEQARRDYLDDGRSTMIASGHITNVLLNIGNTPSSETIPRENPLVNENLSLRIELMTDADVTPNGLIWHCSLTPATYEGEILPSWCIL
;
A
#
# COMPACT_ATOMS: atom_id res chain seq x y z
N MET A 1 -28.92 62.76 78.97
CA MET A 1 -27.78 62.39 78.09
C MET A 1 -28.10 61.08 77.38
N ARG A 2 -27.75 61.03 76.09
CA ARG A 2 -28.06 59.99 75.09
C ARG A 2 -27.05 58.82 75.16
N ARG A 3 -27.53 57.63 74.72
CA ARG A 3 -26.79 56.51 74.10
C ARG A 3 -25.94 55.64 75.05
N CYS A 4 -25.84 54.31 74.90
CA CYS A 4 -26.01 53.43 73.75
C CYS A 4 -26.49 52.04 74.22
N LYS A 5 -27.67 51.57 73.74
CA LYS A 5 -27.97 50.13 73.74
C LYS A 5 -27.18 49.52 72.59
N LYS A 6 -26.09 48.81 72.89
CA LYS A 6 -25.30 48.08 71.90
C LYS A 6 -26.12 46.87 71.46
N ASN A 7 -26.74 46.95 70.28
CA ASN A 7 -27.42 45.81 69.65
C ASN A 7 -26.34 44.85 69.14
N ILE A 8 -25.94 43.90 69.98
CA ILE A 8 -25.09 42.78 69.55
C ILE A 8 -26.01 41.84 68.79
N SER A 9 -25.99 41.94 67.46
CA SER A 9 -26.59 40.94 66.57
C SER A 9 -25.78 39.65 66.69
N VAL A 10 -26.26 38.73 67.52
CA VAL A 10 -25.76 37.35 67.53
C VAL A 10 -26.36 36.67 66.31
N LYS A 11 -25.56 36.52 65.25
CA LYS A 11 -25.91 35.63 64.13
C LYS A 11 -25.98 34.22 64.69
N ASN A 12 -27.18 33.66 64.76
CA ASN A 12 -27.36 32.24 65.05
C ASN A 12 -26.81 31.44 63.88
N PHE A 13 -25.62 30.86 64.04
CA PHE A 13 -25.12 29.85 63.12
C PHE A 13 -25.98 28.60 63.33
N LYS A 14 -26.89 28.32 62.39
CA LYS A 14 -27.56 27.01 62.32
C LYS A 14 -26.48 25.96 62.06
N GLY A 15 -26.15 25.18 63.08
CA GLY A 15 -25.30 24.00 62.91
C GLY A 15 -25.97 23.01 61.97
N PHE A 16 -25.18 22.37 61.12
CA PHE A 16 -25.68 21.28 60.28
C PHE A 16 -26.05 20.08 61.14
N THR A 17 -27.19 19.48 60.85
CA THR A 17 -27.57 18.23 61.49
C THR A 17 -26.69 17.09 60.97
N PHE A 18 -26.44 16.07 61.79
CA PHE A 18 -25.62 14.91 61.40
C PHE A 18 -26.14 14.25 60.11
N ILE A 19 -27.46 14.24 59.91
CA ILE A 19 -28.12 13.72 58.71
C ILE A 19 -27.80 14.56 57.47
N GLU A 20 -27.80 15.90 57.54
CA GLU A 20 -27.44 16.77 56.41
C GLU A 20 -25.99 16.57 55.98
N VAL A 21 -25.08 16.40 56.93
CA VAL A 21 -23.66 16.11 56.64
C VAL A 21 -23.51 14.75 55.96
N LEU A 22 -24.27 13.74 56.40
CA LEU A 22 -24.23 12.40 55.83
C LEU A 22 -24.79 12.39 54.39
N ILE A 23 -25.90 13.09 54.14
CA ILE A 23 -26.46 13.25 52.79
C ILE A 23 -25.48 14.01 51.88
N ALA A 24 -24.90 15.11 52.36
CA ALA A 24 -23.92 15.88 51.60
C ALA A 24 -22.67 15.06 51.25
N SER A 25 -22.19 14.21 52.17
CA SER A 25 -21.07 13.31 51.94
C SER A 25 -21.39 12.27 50.87
N ILE A 26 -22.57 11.65 50.90
CA ILE A 26 -22.99 10.65 49.90
C ILE A 26 -23.11 11.30 48.52
N LEU A 27 -23.73 12.48 48.43
CA LEU A 27 -23.84 13.23 47.18
C LEU A 27 -22.46 13.61 46.63
N SER A 28 -21.52 14.01 47.49
CA SER A 28 -20.16 14.33 47.08
C SER A 28 -19.42 13.11 46.52
N ILE A 29 -19.54 11.95 47.18
CA ILE A 29 -18.95 10.69 46.70
C ILE A 29 -19.58 10.28 45.36
N PHE A 30 -20.90 10.39 45.22
CA PHE A 30 -21.59 10.07 43.98
C PHE A 30 -21.10 10.93 42.80
N VAL A 31 -20.95 12.24 43.02
CA VAL A 31 -20.40 13.16 42.01
C VAL A 31 -18.94 12.80 41.67
N LEU A 32 -18.13 12.43 42.67
CA LEU A 32 -16.75 11.99 42.47
C LEU A 32 -16.65 10.73 41.62
N ILE A 33 -17.50 9.73 41.89
CA ILE A 33 -17.57 8.49 41.09
C ILE A 33 -17.98 8.81 39.65
N ALA A 34 -18.98 9.66 39.45
CA ALA A 34 -19.42 10.08 38.11
C ALA A 34 -18.29 10.79 37.33
N ALA A 35 -17.53 11.66 38.00
CA ALA A 35 -16.39 12.35 37.41
C ALA A 35 -15.26 11.38 37.02
N PHE A 36 -14.88 10.45 37.91
CA PHE A 36 -13.86 9.45 37.61
C PHE A 36 -14.29 8.50 36.49
N TYR A 37 -15.56 8.11 36.45
CA TYR A 37 -16.10 7.29 35.37
C TYR A 37 -16.02 8.01 34.02
N ALA A 38 -16.41 9.30 33.98
CA ALA A 38 -16.29 10.11 32.78
C ALA A 38 -14.83 10.24 32.30
N ILE A 39 -13.90 10.53 33.21
CA ILE A 39 -12.47 10.65 32.90
C ILE A 39 -11.91 9.32 32.38
N GLY A 40 -12.26 8.20 33.02
CA GLY A 40 -11.82 6.86 32.60
C GLY A 40 -12.29 6.51 31.18
N ASN A 41 -13.55 6.82 30.85
CA ASN A 41 -14.08 6.59 29.51
C ASN A 41 -13.40 7.48 28.44
N ILE A 42 -13.14 8.74 28.76
CA ILE A 42 -12.44 9.66 27.85
C ILE A 42 -11.02 9.17 27.59
N LEU A 43 -10.28 8.79 28.64
CA LEU A 43 -8.90 8.32 28.51
C LEU A 43 -8.82 7.02 27.70
N SER A 44 -9.72 6.07 27.97
CA SER A 44 -9.80 4.81 27.21
C SER A 44 -10.08 5.06 25.73
N SER A 45 -11.01 5.97 25.42
CA SER A 45 -11.34 6.34 24.04
C SER A 45 -10.19 7.07 23.34
N ALA A 46 -9.45 7.91 24.06
CA ALA A 46 -8.29 8.61 23.53
C ALA A 46 -7.17 7.64 23.15
N VAL A 47 -6.83 6.70 24.05
CA VAL A 47 -5.81 5.66 23.78
C VAL A 47 -6.25 4.77 22.62
N LEU A 48 -7.52 4.36 22.56
CA LEU A 48 -8.03 3.54 21.47
C LEU A 48 -7.99 4.30 20.13
N SER A 49 -8.31 5.59 20.13
CA SER A 49 -8.24 6.44 18.94
C SER A 49 -6.80 6.60 18.45
N GLU A 50 -5.86 6.85 19.36
CA GLU A 50 -4.43 6.96 19.03
C GLU A 50 -3.91 5.65 18.42
N LYS A 51 -4.20 4.52 19.07
CA LYS A 51 -3.79 3.19 18.56
C LYS A 51 -4.44 2.83 17.23
N LYS A 52 -5.67 3.30 17.00
CA LYS A 52 -6.33 3.13 15.70
C LYS A 52 -5.65 3.97 14.61
N VAL A 53 -5.26 5.21 14.91
CA VAL A 53 -4.54 6.07 13.95
C VAL A 53 -3.19 5.46 13.61
N GLU A 54 -2.41 5.04 14.60
CA GLU A 54 -1.12 4.35 14.37
C GLU A 54 -1.28 3.10 13.47
N LEU A 55 -2.34 2.31 13.71
CA LEU A 55 -2.65 1.14 12.90
C LEU A 55 -3.06 1.50 11.46
N VAL A 56 -3.77 2.62 11.27
CA VAL A 56 -4.14 3.14 9.95
C VAL A 56 -2.91 3.62 9.19
N ASP A 57 -2.07 4.43 9.83
CA ASP A 57 -0.90 5.05 9.20
C ASP A 57 0.12 3.98 8.76
N GLU A 58 0.35 2.96 9.58
CA GLU A 58 1.24 1.85 9.24
C GLU A 58 0.67 1.00 8.10
N LEU A 59 -0.64 0.70 8.12
CA LEU A 59 -1.30 -0.01 7.03
C LEU A 59 -1.24 0.81 5.72
N GLU A 60 -1.44 2.13 5.81
CA GLU A 60 -1.36 3.04 4.67
C GLU A 60 0.03 3.05 4.05
N SER A 61 1.07 3.21 4.85
CA SER A 61 2.47 3.16 4.39
C SER A 61 2.79 1.87 3.62
N ARG A 62 2.34 0.73 4.14
CA ARG A 62 2.55 -0.58 3.50
C ARG A 62 1.75 -0.73 2.20
N VAL A 63 0.52 -0.22 2.18
CA VAL A 63 -0.31 -0.21 0.97
C VAL A 63 0.31 0.69 -0.09
N ASP A 64 0.86 1.84 0.29
CA ASP A 64 1.52 2.74 -0.65
C ASP A 64 2.79 2.10 -1.22
N ASN A 65 3.60 1.46 -0.37
CA ASN A 65 4.75 0.68 -0.85
C ASN A 65 4.33 -0.48 -1.76
N TYR A 66 3.23 -1.16 -1.43
CA TYR A 66 2.65 -2.20 -2.30
C TYR A 66 2.20 -1.63 -3.65
N MET A 67 1.62 -0.44 -3.69
CA MET A 67 1.22 0.20 -4.94
C MET A 67 2.42 0.46 -5.85
N LEU A 68 3.58 0.77 -5.25
CA LEU A 68 4.82 1.04 -5.97
C LEU A 68 5.56 -0.24 -6.37
N THR A 69 5.59 -1.25 -5.51
CA THR A 69 6.47 -2.43 -5.66
C THR A 69 5.75 -3.70 -6.08
N GLY A 70 4.44 -3.77 -5.87
CA GLY A 70 3.63 -4.97 -6.07
C GLY A 70 3.76 -6.06 -5.01
N ASN A 71 4.69 -5.91 -4.07
CA ASN A 71 4.85 -6.85 -2.97
C ASN A 71 4.29 -6.24 -1.67
N PHE A 72 3.38 -6.95 -1.02
CA PHE A 72 2.79 -6.47 0.23
C PHE A 72 3.60 -7.01 1.39
N ASP A 73 4.10 -6.12 2.24
CA ASP A 73 4.79 -6.55 3.46
C ASP A 73 3.77 -7.00 4.51
N ASP A 74 3.60 -8.31 4.63
CA ASP A 74 2.74 -8.97 5.61
C ASP A 74 3.48 -9.29 6.93
N SER A 75 4.74 -8.85 7.08
CA SER A 75 5.53 -9.09 8.29
C SER A 75 4.86 -8.44 9.50
N PRO A 76 4.67 -9.17 10.61
CA PRO A 76 4.05 -8.59 11.81
C PRO A 76 4.93 -7.51 12.43
N LEU A 77 4.29 -6.50 13.03
CA LEU A 77 4.95 -5.44 13.80
C LEU A 77 4.51 -5.54 15.26
N GLY A 78 5.32 -6.22 16.08
CA GLY A 78 4.92 -6.57 17.44
C GLY A 78 3.70 -7.49 17.43
N ASN A 79 2.60 -7.07 18.06
CA ASN A 79 1.32 -7.80 18.06
C ASN A 79 0.40 -7.41 16.90
N ILE A 80 0.82 -6.48 16.04
CA ILE A 80 0.05 -6.08 14.86
C ILE A 80 0.32 -7.07 13.73
N THR A 81 -0.75 -7.58 13.13
CA THR A 81 -0.68 -8.44 11.95
C THR A 81 -1.24 -7.73 10.73
N PHE A 82 -0.63 -7.98 9.58
CA PHE A 82 -1.02 -7.42 8.29
C PHE A 82 -1.34 -8.55 7.33
N SER A 83 -2.34 -8.35 6.48
CA SER A 83 -2.64 -9.31 5.42
C SER A 83 -3.29 -8.64 4.23
N ARG A 84 -3.02 -9.20 3.05
CA ARG A 84 -3.80 -8.94 1.85
C ARG A 84 -4.88 -9.99 1.75
N VAL A 85 -6.13 -9.57 1.70
CA VAL A 85 -7.29 -10.47 1.57
C VAL A 85 -7.78 -10.42 0.12
N GLY A 86 -7.99 -11.60 -0.47
CA GLY A 86 -8.66 -11.69 -1.76
C GLY A 86 -10.11 -11.21 -1.61
N SER A 87 -10.46 -10.11 -2.28
CA SER A 87 -11.79 -9.49 -2.14
C SER A 87 -12.90 -10.23 -2.90
N GLY A 88 -12.58 -11.34 -3.58
CA GLY A 88 -13.47 -12.02 -4.53
C GLY A 88 -13.70 -11.23 -5.83
N SER A 89 -13.14 -10.03 -5.95
CA SER A 89 -13.14 -9.19 -7.15
C SER A 89 -11.71 -9.00 -7.65
N SER A 90 -11.53 -9.07 -8.97
CA SER A 90 -10.27 -8.74 -9.64
C SER A 90 -9.89 -7.24 -9.49
N VAL A 91 -10.87 -6.37 -9.29
CA VAL A 91 -10.70 -4.90 -9.35
C VAL A 91 -10.38 -4.30 -7.97
N ILE A 92 -10.77 -4.99 -6.89
CA ILE A 92 -10.63 -4.49 -5.52
C ILE A 92 -9.53 -5.26 -4.81
N ARG A 93 -8.53 -4.55 -4.31
CA ARG A 93 -7.56 -5.13 -3.37
C ARG A 93 -7.92 -4.71 -1.96
N GLU A 94 -7.99 -5.68 -1.06
CA GLU A 94 -8.30 -5.46 0.34
C GLU A 94 -7.09 -5.78 1.20
N PHE A 95 -6.76 -4.87 2.10
CA PHE A 95 -5.66 -4.98 3.05
C PHE A 95 -6.20 -4.82 4.46
N VAL A 96 -5.78 -5.69 5.35
CA VAL A 96 -6.28 -5.75 6.72
C VAL A 96 -5.11 -5.63 7.67
N ALA A 97 -5.24 -4.76 8.66
CA ALA A 97 -4.36 -4.71 9.81
C ALA A 97 -5.17 -5.01 11.08
N THR A 98 -4.64 -5.88 11.94
CA THR A 98 -5.29 -6.27 13.19
C THR A 98 -4.36 -6.07 14.36
N ASN A 99 -4.87 -5.45 15.43
CA ASN A 99 -4.19 -5.35 16.71
C ASN A 99 -5.07 -6.00 17.80
N PRO A 100 -4.76 -7.24 18.23
CA PRO A 100 -5.58 -7.99 19.18
C PRO A 100 -5.56 -7.37 20.58
N ASP A 101 -4.48 -6.68 20.99
CA ASP A 101 -4.35 -6.09 22.32
C ASP A 101 -5.43 -5.03 22.58
N PHE A 102 -5.87 -4.35 21.52
CA PHE A 102 -6.91 -3.32 21.56
C PHE A 102 -8.19 -3.76 20.88
N SER A 103 -8.29 -5.02 20.43
CA SER A 103 -9.39 -5.52 19.60
C SER A 103 -9.69 -4.62 18.39
N LEU A 104 -8.64 -4.06 17.78
CA LEU A 104 -8.73 -3.17 16.64
C LEU A 104 -8.53 -3.94 15.34
N GLN A 105 -9.33 -3.60 14.34
CA GLN A 105 -9.15 -4.02 12.96
C GLN A 105 -9.38 -2.81 12.05
N VAL A 106 -8.48 -2.63 11.09
CA VAL A 106 -8.57 -1.61 10.05
C VAL A 106 -8.51 -2.31 8.70
N VAL A 107 -9.37 -1.90 7.79
CA VAL A 107 -9.43 -2.41 6.42
C VAL A 107 -9.23 -1.25 5.46
N LYS A 108 -8.22 -1.35 4.59
CA LYS A 108 -8.00 -0.41 3.49
C LYS A 108 -8.34 -1.13 2.18
N ARG A 109 -9.10 -0.44 1.32
CA ARG A 109 -9.46 -0.94 0.00
C ARG A 109 -8.90 -0.01 -1.04
N THR A 110 -8.37 -0.59 -2.10
CA THR A 110 -7.87 0.15 -3.25
C THR A 110 -8.47 -0.39 -4.52
N TYR A 111 -8.80 0.51 -5.42
CA TYR A 111 -9.36 0.18 -6.73
C TYR A 111 -8.22 0.19 -7.75
N SER A 112 -8.02 -0.90 -8.45
CA SER A 112 -7.34 -0.85 -9.73
C SER A 112 -8.37 -0.96 -10.84
N VAL A 113 -8.23 -0.14 -11.88
CA VAL A 113 -9.03 -0.26 -13.11
C VAL A 113 -8.54 -1.44 -13.96
N ALA A 114 -7.42 -2.04 -13.58
CA ALA A 114 -6.80 -3.19 -14.20
C ALA A 114 -7.10 -4.46 -13.36
N THR A 115 -7.13 -5.62 -14.03
CA THR A 115 -7.10 -6.93 -13.37
C THR A 115 -5.84 -7.09 -12.50
N PRO A 116 -5.83 -7.97 -11.48
CA PRO A 116 -4.67 -8.15 -10.61
C PRO A 116 -3.40 -8.49 -11.39
N GLU A 117 -3.57 -9.20 -12.49
CA GLU A 117 -2.54 -9.63 -13.44
C GLU A 117 -1.99 -8.45 -14.26
N THR A 118 -2.83 -7.55 -14.79
CA THR A 118 -2.40 -6.37 -15.56
C THR A 118 -1.60 -5.38 -14.71
N ASP A 119 -2.03 -5.15 -13.47
CA ASP A 119 -1.30 -4.36 -12.49
C ASP A 119 0.08 -4.96 -12.21
N ALA A 120 0.13 -6.28 -11.97
CA ALA A 120 1.36 -6.94 -11.60
C ALA A 120 2.36 -6.96 -12.77
N ILE A 121 1.87 -7.12 -14.01
CA ILE A 121 2.68 -6.90 -15.22
C ILE A 121 3.20 -5.46 -15.28
N THR A 122 2.33 -4.46 -15.03
CA THR A 122 2.73 -3.05 -15.02
C THR A 122 3.77 -2.73 -13.94
N GLN A 123 3.64 -3.32 -12.75
CA GLN A 123 4.59 -3.14 -11.65
C GLN A 123 5.96 -3.75 -11.97
N ILE A 124 5.98 -4.94 -12.58
CA ILE A 124 7.23 -5.61 -12.96
C ILE A 124 7.93 -4.86 -14.09
N LEU A 125 7.19 -4.42 -15.09
CA LEU A 125 7.77 -3.78 -16.27
C LEU A 125 8.04 -2.29 -16.09
N GLY A 126 7.30 -1.61 -15.20
CA GLY A 126 7.35 -0.16 -15.06
C GLY A 126 8.74 0.38 -14.74
N ALA A 127 9.45 -0.24 -13.78
CA ALA A 127 10.80 0.18 -13.41
C ALA A 127 11.80 -0.02 -14.56
N TYR A 128 11.71 -1.15 -15.27
CA TYR A 128 12.51 -1.42 -16.46
C TYR A 128 12.23 -0.42 -17.58
N MET A 129 10.97 -0.22 -17.96
CA MET A 129 10.58 0.69 -19.05
C MET A 129 10.99 2.14 -18.74
N ALA A 130 10.84 2.59 -17.50
CA ALA A 130 11.30 3.90 -17.06
C ALA A 130 12.82 4.03 -17.18
N LYS A 131 13.58 3.00 -16.80
CA LYS A 131 15.04 3.01 -16.92
C LYS A 131 15.49 3.00 -18.38
N VAL A 132 14.83 2.23 -19.24
CA VAL A 132 15.12 2.23 -20.69
C VAL A 132 14.84 3.61 -21.30
N TRP A 133 13.75 4.28 -20.92
CA TRP A 133 13.51 5.66 -21.34
C TRP A 133 14.61 6.63 -20.88
N GLU A 134 15.06 6.55 -19.63
CA GLU A 134 16.18 7.35 -19.12
C GLU A 134 17.46 7.11 -19.95
N ILE A 135 17.75 5.86 -20.30
CA ILE A 135 18.91 5.48 -21.13
C ILE A 135 18.82 6.10 -22.53
N TYR A 136 17.67 5.96 -23.21
CA TYR A 136 17.47 6.52 -24.55
C TYR A 136 17.50 8.05 -24.55
N SER A 137 16.81 8.69 -23.60
CA SER A 137 16.74 10.15 -23.49
C SER A 137 18.09 10.77 -23.13
N SER A 138 18.85 10.17 -22.21
CA SER A 138 20.19 10.67 -21.84
C SER A 138 21.22 10.51 -22.97
N ALA A 139 21.10 9.46 -23.78
CA ALA A 139 21.93 9.26 -24.96
C ALA A 139 21.53 10.16 -26.15
N GLY A 140 20.35 10.80 -26.10
CA GLY A 140 19.77 11.50 -27.24
C GLY A 140 19.47 10.56 -28.42
N ALA A 141 19.23 9.28 -28.12
CA ALA A 141 19.02 8.25 -29.13
C ALA A 141 17.70 8.47 -29.87
N THR A 142 17.72 8.30 -31.18
CA THR A 142 16.55 8.44 -32.05
C THR A 142 16.21 7.14 -32.79
N ARG A 143 17.02 6.10 -32.61
CA ARG A 143 16.91 4.82 -33.31
C ARG A 143 17.17 3.67 -32.35
N LEU A 144 16.64 2.50 -32.69
CA LEU A 144 16.91 1.28 -31.94
C LEU A 144 18.37 0.89 -32.07
N ASP A 145 18.94 0.43 -30.97
CA ASP A 145 20.29 -0.14 -30.94
C ASP A 145 21.38 0.79 -31.55
N GLU A 146 21.17 2.10 -31.47
CA GLU A 146 21.96 3.13 -32.17
C GLU A 146 23.47 3.04 -31.88
N SER A 147 23.84 2.57 -30.68
CA SER A 147 25.22 2.34 -30.30
C SER A 147 25.43 1.09 -29.44
N PRO A 148 26.64 0.50 -29.43
CA PRO A 148 27.00 -0.59 -28.54
C PRO A 148 26.82 -0.23 -27.06
N GLU A 149 27.09 1.02 -26.67
CA GLU A 149 26.96 1.51 -25.30
C GLU A 149 25.49 1.57 -24.88
N LEU A 150 24.61 2.05 -25.77
CA LEU A 150 23.16 2.06 -25.55
C LEU A 150 22.65 0.64 -25.34
N ARG A 151 23.05 -0.29 -26.22
CA ARG A 151 22.69 -1.71 -26.11
C ARG A 151 23.14 -2.32 -24.79
N ALA A 152 24.39 -2.07 -24.39
CA ALA A 152 24.92 -2.59 -23.14
C ALA A 152 24.17 -2.04 -21.92
N ALA A 153 23.80 -0.76 -21.93
CA ALA A 153 23.04 -0.13 -20.85
C ALA A 153 21.62 -0.70 -20.74
N VAL A 154 20.91 -0.89 -21.86
CA VAL A 154 19.56 -1.47 -21.86
C VAL A 154 19.58 -2.91 -21.36
N GLU A 155 20.56 -3.70 -21.81
CA GLU A 155 20.71 -5.08 -21.35
C GLU A 155 21.09 -5.15 -19.86
N GLN A 156 21.86 -4.18 -19.36
CA GLN A 156 22.09 -4.06 -17.92
C GLN A 156 20.80 -3.73 -17.17
N ALA A 157 19.98 -2.82 -17.68
CA ALA A 157 18.68 -2.51 -17.08
C ALA A 157 17.75 -3.74 -17.06
N ARG A 158 17.73 -4.56 -18.12
CA ARG A 158 16.98 -5.82 -18.10
C ARG A 158 17.44 -6.71 -16.94
N ARG A 159 18.76 -6.88 -16.77
CA ARG A 159 19.32 -7.69 -15.68
C ARG A 159 18.97 -7.14 -14.30
N ASP A 160 19.04 -5.82 -14.13
CA ASP A 160 18.82 -5.20 -12.82
C ASP A 160 17.35 -5.21 -12.39
N TYR A 161 16.40 -5.12 -13.33
CA TYR A 161 14.99 -4.92 -13.02
C TYR A 161 14.08 -6.11 -13.35
N LEU A 162 14.45 -6.95 -14.32
CA LEU A 162 13.60 -8.04 -14.79
C LEU A 162 14.19 -9.44 -14.58
N ASP A 163 15.50 -9.57 -14.43
CA ASP A 163 16.16 -10.87 -14.32
C ASP A 163 16.40 -11.27 -12.87
N ASP A 164 15.55 -12.15 -12.35
CA ASP A 164 15.70 -12.78 -11.04
C ASP A 164 16.43 -14.13 -11.09
N GLY A 165 17.07 -14.46 -12.22
CA GLY A 165 17.91 -15.66 -12.36
C GLY A 165 17.52 -16.58 -13.51
N ARG A 166 16.97 -16.04 -14.62
CA ARG A 166 16.57 -16.66 -15.91
C ARG A 166 15.06 -16.61 -16.25
N SER A 167 14.27 -15.78 -15.57
CA SER A 167 12.86 -15.59 -15.96
C SER A 167 12.66 -14.65 -17.14
N THR A 168 13.73 -13.99 -17.60
CA THR A 168 13.73 -13.23 -18.84
C THR A 168 14.83 -13.66 -19.80
N MET A 169 14.61 -13.37 -21.08
CA MET A 169 15.65 -13.39 -22.10
C MET A 169 15.46 -12.28 -23.12
N ILE A 170 16.54 -11.92 -23.81
CA ILE A 170 16.44 -11.14 -25.05
C ILE A 170 16.04 -12.09 -26.17
N ALA A 171 14.90 -11.84 -26.80
CA ALA A 171 14.47 -12.53 -28.01
C ALA A 171 15.13 -11.89 -29.26
N SER A 172 14.93 -12.49 -30.44
CA SER A 172 15.60 -12.05 -31.66
C SER A 172 15.27 -10.60 -32.07
N GLY A 173 16.19 -9.95 -32.77
CA GLY A 173 16.02 -8.61 -33.34
C GLY A 173 16.77 -7.54 -32.55
N HIS A 174 16.11 -6.99 -31.53
CA HIS A 174 16.57 -5.81 -30.78
C HIS A 174 16.82 -6.10 -29.32
N ILE A 175 17.68 -5.31 -28.67
CA ILE A 175 18.00 -5.50 -27.25
C ILE A 175 16.79 -5.26 -26.33
N THR A 176 15.80 -4.51 -26.83
CA THR A 176 14.54 -4.21 -26.15
C THR A 176 13.50 -5.31 -26.33
N ASN A 177 13.73 -6.30 -27.21
CA ASN A 177 12.86 -7.45 -27.38
C ASN A 177 13.09 -8.44 -26.23
N VAL A 178 12.27 -8.35 -25.20
CA VAL A 178 12.40 -9.15 -23.98
C VAL A 178 11.23 -10.11 -23.89
N LEU A 179 11.55 -11.40 -23.77
CA LEU A 179 10.60 -12.43 -23.39
C LEU A 179 10.65 -12.64 -21.88
N LEU A 180 9.49 -12.51 -21.23
CA LEU A 180 9.29 -12.71 -19.79
C LEU A 180 8.38 -13.92 -19.56
N ASN A 181 8.83 -14.87 -18.74
CA ASN A 181 7.95 -15.92 -18.24
C ASN A 181 7.06 -15.34 -17.13
N ILE A 182 5.76 -15.24 -17.41
CA ILE A 182 4.76 -14.76 -16.44
C ILE A 182 3.98 -15.93 -15.81
N GLY A 183 4.18 -17.14 -16.34
CA GLY A 183 3.50 -18.36 -15.96
C GLY A 183 4.23 -19.19 -14.91
N ASN A 184 3.68 -20.37 -14.64
CA ASN A 184 4.18 -21.33 -13.65
C ASN A 184 5.02 -22.48 -14.26
N THR A 185 5.18 -22.51 -15.57
CA THR A 185 5.81 -23.62 -16.30
C THR A 185 7.11 -23.16 -16.96
N PRO A 186 8.23 -23.90 -16.80
CA PRO A 186 9.46 -23.59 -17.52
C PRO A 186 9.33 -23.87 -19.01
N SER A 187 9.96 -23.01 -19.81
CA SER A 187 10.17 -23.22 -21.24
C SER A 187 11.64 -23.58 -21.51
N SER A 188 11.97 -23.89 -22.77
CA SER A 188 13.38 -24.03 -23.20
C SER A 188 14.17 -22.72 -23.09
N GLU A 189 13.48 -21.59 -22.99
CA GLU A 189 14.01 -20.25 -23.10
C GLU A 189 14.08 -19.55 -21.73
N THR A 190 13.04 -19.70 -20.91
CA THR A 190 12.86 -18.98 -19.65
C THR A 190 12.30 -19.89 -18.57
N ILE A 191 12.66 -19.65 -17.31
CA ILE A 191 12.07 -20.36 -16.16
C ILE A 191 11.02 -19.49 -15.45
N PRO A 192 10.05 -20.08 -14.74
CA PRO A 192 9.09 -19.31 -13.96
C PRO A 192 9.82 -18.48 -12.92
N ARG A 193 9.25 -17.31 -12.63
CA ARG A 193 9.65 -16.52 -11.46
C ARG A 193 9.35 -17.30 -10.19
N GLU A 194 10.06 -16.97 -9.10
CA GLU A 194 9.77 -17.55 -7.78
C GLU A 194 8.30 -17.39 -7.40
N ASN A 195 7.70 -16.24 -7.76
CA ASN A 195 6.28 -15.96 -7.65
C ASN A 195 5.67 -15.69 -9.04
N PRO A 196 5.07 -16.71 -9.69
CA PRO A 196 4.48 -16.54 -11.01
C PRO A 196 3.24 -15.64 -10.97
N LEU A 197 3.05 -14.84 -12.02
CA LEU A 197 1.94 -13.89 -12.11
C LEU A 197 0.62 -14.57 -12.41
N VAL A 198 0.66 -15.60 -13.25
CA VAL A 198 -0.50 -16.39 -13.65
C VAL A 198 -0.22 -17.87 -13.43
N ASN A 199 -1.26 -18.62 -13.07
CA ASN A 199 -1.16 -20.07 -12.86
C ASN A 199 -1.30 -20.86 -14.17
N GLU A 200 -0.81 -20.28 -15.27
CA GLU A 200 -0.93 -20.79 -16.63
C GLU A 200 0.44 -20.81 -17.32
N ASN A 201 0.56 -21.53 -18.43
CA ASN A 201 1.78 -21.52 -19.24
C ASN A 201 1.77 -20.34 -20.21
N LEU A 202 2.09 -19.15 -19.71
CA LEU A 202 2.17 -17.93 -20.50
C LEU A 202 3.55 -17.28 -20.46
N SER A 203 3.93 -16.71 -21.60
CA SER A 203 5.05 -15.78 -21.71
C SER A 203 4.59 -14.48 -22.34
N LEU A 204 5.12 -13.37 -21.83
CA LEU A 204 4.90 -12.03 -22.34
C LEU A 204 6.15 -11.59 -23.08
N ARG A 205 6.01 -11.27 -24.36
CA ARG A 205 7.04 -10.56 -25.12
C ARG A 205 6.73 -9.08 -25.06
N ILE A 206 7.72 -8.26 -24.72
CA ILE A 206 7.68 -6.80 -24.87
C ILE A 206 8.79 -6.35 -25.80
N GLU A 207 8.53 -5.39 -26.66
CA GLU A 207 9.56 -4.86 -27.56
C GLU A 207 9.29 -3.41 -28.02
N LEU A 208 10.36 -2.75 -28.44
CA LEU A 208 10.27 -1.65 -29.40
C LEU A 208 10.51 -2.27 -30.78
N MET A 209 9.53 -2.23 -31.67
CA MET A 209 9.56 -2.97 -32.94
C MET A 209 10.39 -2.25 -34.00
N THR A 210 10.36 -0.93 -34.03
CA THR A 210 10.99 -0.11 -35.08
C THR A 210 11.61 1.17 -34.52
N ASP A 211 12.47 1.82 -35.31
CA ASP A 211 13.01 3.15 -34.99
C ASP A 211 11.90 4.20 -34.74
N ALA A 212 10.69 4.01 -35.30
CA ALA A 212 9.56 4.91 -35.07
C ALA A 212 8.98 4.83 -33.65
N ASP A 213 9.31 3.77 -32.90
CA ASP A 213 8.90 3.62 -31.50
C ASP A 213 9.74 4.46 -30.54
N VAL A 214 10.84 5.05 -31.03
CA VAL A 214 11.66 6.02 -30.28
C VAL A 214 11.18 7.43 -30.62
N THR A 215 10.41 8.03 -29.71
CA THR A 215 9.84 9.37 -29.92
C THR A 215 10.50 10.42 -29.03
N PRO A 216 10.40 11.71 -29.36
CA PRO A 216 10.89 12.79 -28.50
C PRO A 216 10.22 12.83 -27.11
N ASN A 217 9.04 12.23 -26.96
CA ASN A 217 8.23 12.29 -25.73
C ASN A 217 8.21 10.97 -24.95
N GLY A 218 8.84 9.91 -25.46
CA GLY A 218 8.79 8.59 -24.84
C GLY A 218 9.02 7.45 -25.81
N LEU A 219 8.90 6.23 -25.29
CA LEU A 219 9.02 4.99 -26.06
C LEU A 219 7.66 4.32 -26.23
N ILE A 220 7.41 3.77 -27.41
CA ILE A 220 6.19 3.03 -27.73
C ILE A 220 6.46 1.54 -27.60
N TRP A 221 5.82 0.90 -26.62
CA TRP A 221 6.02 -0.52 -26.34
C TRP A 221 4.93 -1.37 -26.95
N HIS A 222 5.35 -2.42 -27.63
CA HIS A 222 4.50 -3.46 -28.18
C HIS A 222 4.59 -4.71 -27.32
N CYS A 223 3.50 -5.45 -27.18
CA CYS A 223 3.56 -6.75 -26.52
C CYS A 223 2.71 -7.81 -27.19
N SER A 224 3.17 -9.04 -27.02
CA SER A 224 2.45 -10.23 -27.47
C SER A 224 2.52 -11.32 -26.41
N LEU A 225 1.44 -12.09 -26.31
CA LEU A 225 1.35 -13.24 -25.43
C LEU A 225 1.61 -14.52 -26.21
N THR A 226 2.31 -15.45 -25.57
CA THR A 226 2.50 -16.81 -26.07
C THR A 226 1.92 -17.80 -25.05
N PRO A 227 1.01 -18.70 -25.46
CA PRO A 227 0.47 -18.88 -26.81
C PRO A 227 -0.53 -17.77 -27.21
N ALA A 228 -0.53 -17.38 -28.49
CA ALA A 228 -1.39 -16.32 -29.04
C ALA A 228 -2.91 -16.63 -28.97
N THR A 229 -3.27 -17.85 -28.58
CA THR A 229 -4.67 -18.28 -28.38
C THR A 229 -5.23 -17.89 -27.02
N TYR A 230 -4.47 -17.17 -26.20
CA TYR A 230 -4.94 -16.68 -24.92
C TYR A 230 -5.90 -15.50 -25.10
N GLU A 231 -7.17 -15.70 -24.73
CA GLU A 231 -8.25 -14.70 -24.87
C GLU A 231 -8.46 -13.85 -23.60
N GLY A 232 -7.62 -14.01 -22.57
CA GLY A 232 -7.73 -13.23 -21.33
C GLY A 232 -7.18 -11.81 -21.46
N GLU A 233 -7.90 -10.85 -20.88
CA GLU A 233 -7.51 -9.43 -20.84
C GLU A 233 -6.45 -9.19 -19.74
N ILE A 234 -5.22 -9.65 -20.00
CA ILE A 234 -4.08 -9.51 -19.07
C ILE A 234 -3.06 -8.46 -19.48
N LEU A 235 -3.21 -7.86 -20.66
CA LEU A 235 -2.26 -6.86 -21.16
C LEU A 235 -2.65 -5.46 -20.68
N PRO A 236 -1.68 -4.68 -20.16
CA PRO A 236 -1.95 -3.30 -19.75
C PRO A 236 -2.37 -2.42 -20.93
N SER A 237 -3.12 -1.34 -20.67
CA SER A 237 -3.62 -0.43 -21.72
C SER A 237 -2.53 0.33 -22.48
N TRP A 238 -1.32 0.42 -21.94
CA TRP A 238 -0.17 1.00 -22.64
C TRP A 238 0.47 0.05 -23.66
N CYS A 239 0.13 -1.23 -23.60
CA CYS A 239 0.68 -2.27 -24.45
C CYS A 239 -0.04 -2.29 -25.81
N ILE A 240 0.69 -2.03 -26.89
CA ILE A 240 0.17 -2.15 -28.26
C ILE A 240 0.31 -3.60 -28.72
N LEU A 241 -0.78 -4.16 -29.28
CA LEU A 241 -0.85 -5.51 -29.85
C LEU A 241 -0.34 -5.57 -31.30
#